data_AF-A0A7K0QMJ8-F1
#
_entry.id   AF-A0A7K0QMJ8-F1
#
_cell.length_a   1.000
_cell.length_b   1.000
_cell.length_c   1.000
_cell.angle_alpha   90.00
_cell.angle_beta   90.00
_cell.angle_gamma   90.00
#
_symmetry.space_group_name_H-M   'P 1'
#
loop_
_entity.id
_entity.type
_entity.pdbx_description
1 polymer ?
#
loop_
_entity_poly.entity_id
_entity_poly.type
_entity_poly.pdbx_seq_one_letter_code
_entity_poly.pdbx_strand_id
1 'polypeptide(L)'
;MTDRITLDPAAIERLIRSAALEDLRHETTPDVRERSIGQAETALNALCGLSDYVGSDGVWDVLATLDRRQLLTFATFAVGELAQTDYAPGG
;
A
#
# COMPACT_ATOMS: atom_id res chain seq x y z
N MET A 1 -10.91 -15.38 6.38
CA MET A 1 -10.30 -14.07 6.65
C MET A 1 -8.83 -14.31 6.88
N THR A 2 -7.98 -13.94 5.93
CA THR A 2 -6.52 -13.95 6.11
C THR A 2 -6.18 -12.97 7.24
N ASP A 3 -5.38 -13.40 8.22
CA ASP A 3 -4.89 -12.52 9.28
C ASP A 3 -4.26 -11.27 8.64
N ARG A 4 -4.84 -10.10 8.91
CA ARG A 4 -4.29 -8.83 8.43
C ARG A 4 -3.06 -8.50 9.26
N ILE A 5 -2.04 -7.98 8.59
CA ILE A 5 -0.80 -7.58 9.27
C ILE A 5 -1.15 -6.41 10.20
N THR A 6 -0.83 -6.54 11.48
CA THR A 6 -0.99 -5.44 12.44
C THR A 6 0.35 -4.73 12.62
N LEU A 7 0.41 -3.47 12.20
CA LEU A 7 1.57 -2.60 12.37
C LEU A 7 1.14 -1.27 12.98
N ASP A 8 2.06 -0.62 13.69
CA ASP A 8 1.83 0.75 14.14
C ASP A 8 1.83 1.73 12.95
N PRO A 9 1.15 2.89 13.06
CA PRO A 9 1.07 3.88 11.99
C PRO A 9 2.43 4.31 11.41
N ALA A 10 3.45 4.47 12.24
CA ALA A 10 4.77 4.91 11.80
C ALA A 10 5.56 3.79 11.08
N ALA A 11 5.31 2.51 11.40
CA ALA A 11 5.82 1.39 10.62
C ALA A 11 5.15 1.31 9.24
N ILE A 12 3.84 1.53 9.16
CA ILE A 12 3.10 1.56 7.90
C ILE A 12 3.61 2.71 7.02
N GLU A 13 3.72 3.91 7.57
CA GLU A 13 4.29 5.07 6.86
C GLU A 13 5.67 4.75 6.27
N ARG A 14 6.57 4.17 7.08
CA ARG A 14 7.92 3.81 6.62
C ARG A 14 7.90 2.79 5.49
N LEU A 15 6.98 1.82 5.52
CA LEU A 15 6.83 0.85 4.43
C LEU A 15 6.34 1.50 3.13
N ILE A 16 5.38 2.43 3.22
CA ILE A 16 4.91 3.18 2.03
C ILE A 16 6.07 3.96 1.43
N ARG A 17 6.86 4.66 2.26
CA ARG A 17 8.01 5.44 1.79
C ARG A 17 9.13 4.55 1.25
N SER A 18 9.38 3.38 1.86
CA SER A 18 10.44 2.47 1.40
C SER A 18 10.10 1.79 0.09
N ALA A 19 8.81 1.59 -0.19
CA ALA A 19 8.36 1.04 -1.46
C ALA A 19 8.77 1.95 -2.64
N ALA A 20 8.86 3.27 -2.42
CA ALA A 20 9.31 4.26 -3.40
C ALA A 20 8.64 4.09 -4.77
N LEU A 21 7.34 3.80 -4.77
CA LEU A 21 6.56 3.52 -5.97
C LEU A 21 6.64 4.65 -6.99
N GLU A 22 6.72 5.88 -6.50
CA GLU A 22 6.78 7.10 -7.29
C GLU A 22 8.08 7.24 -8.10
N ASP A 23 9.09 6.43 -7.77
CA ASP A 23 10.39 6.39 -8.45
C ASP A 23 10.51 5.19 -9.41
N LEU A 24 9.51 4.31 -9.46
CA LEU A 24 9.47 3.25 -10.46
C LEU A 24 9.36 3.85 -11.88
N ARG A 25 10.24 3.41 -12.77
CA ARG A 25 10.30 3.79 -14.19
C ARG A 25 10.29 2.54 -15.06
N HIS A 26 10.15 2.71 -16.38
CA HIS A 26 10.13 1.55 -17.29
C HIS A 26 11.45 0.77 -17.27
N GLU A 27 12.56 1.46 -17.04
CA GLU A 27 13.92 0.91 -16.95
C GLU A 27 14.28 0.31 -15.58
N THR A 28 13.42 0.44 -14.57
CA THR A 28 13.65 -0.19 -13.26
C THR A 28 13.75 -1.70 -13.42
N THR A 29 14.80 -2.29 -12.82
CA THR A 29 15.04 -3.73 -12.92
C THR A 29 13.89 -4.54 -12.32
N PRO A 30 13.64 -5.77 -12.82
CA PRO A 30 12.56 -6.61 -12.32
C PRO A 30 12.62 -6.83 -10.80
N ASP A 31 13.80 -7.12 -10.25
CA ASP A 31 13.97 -7.41 -8.82
C ASP A 31 13.63 -6.20 -7.92
N VAL A 32 14.01 -4.99 -8.36
CA VAL A 32 13.70 -3.76 -7.62
C VAL A 32 12.21 -3.48 -7.70
N ARG A 33 11.62 -3.63 -8.88
CA ARG A 33 10.18 -3.46 -9.08
C ARG A 33 9.38 -4.43 -8.20
N GLU A 34 9.73 -5.71 -8.21
CA GLU A 34 9.05 -6.74 -7.42
C GLU A 34 9.14 -6.42 -5.92
N ARG A 35 10.33 -6.03 -5.44
CA ARG A 35 10.50 -5.62 -4.05
C ARG A 35 9.65 -4.40 -3.68
N SER A 36 9.66 -3.36 -4.52
CA SER A 36 8.86 -2.15 -4.31
C SER A 36 7.37 -2.46 -4.26
N ILE A 37 6.88 -3.29 -5.19
CA ILE A 37 5.48 -3.72 -5.21
C ILE A 37 5.15 -4.52 -3.95
N GLY A 38 5.93 -5.53 -3.59
CA GLY A 38 5.65 -6.34 -2.40
C GLY A 38 5.66 -5.54 -1.09
N GLN A 39 6.51 -4.51 -0.98
CA GLN A 39 6.47 -3.58 0.16
C GLN A 39 5.18 -2.75 0.17
N ALA A 40 4.73 -2.27 -0.98
CA ALA A 40 3.48 -1.53 -1.09
C ALA A 40 2.25 -2.40 -0.79
N GLU A 41 2.23 -3.66 -1.24
CA GLU A 41 1.20 -4.65 -0.90
C GLU A 41 1.16 -4.90 0.61
N THR A 42 2.33 -5.04 1.23
CA THR A 42 2.45 -5.21 2.70
C THR A 42 1.90 -3.99 3.43
N ALA A 43 2.25 -2.78 2.99
CA ALA A 43 1.74 -1.54 3.55
C ALA A 43 0.21 -1.42 3.40
N LEU A 44 -0.32 -1.79 2.23
CA LEU A 44 -1.76 -1.79 1.96
C LEU A 44 -2.50 -2.78 2.87
N ASN A 45 -1.96 -3.99 3.02
CA ASN A 45 -2.54 -4.99 3.94
C ASN A 45 -2.55 -4.48 5.38
N ALA A 46 -1.47 -3.82 5.81
CA ALA A 46 -1.38 -3.24 7.14
C ALA A 46 -2.31 -2.04 7.34
N LEU A 47 -2.54 -1.21 6.33
CA LEU A 47 -3.56 -0.15 6.37
C LEU A 47 -4.97 -0.73 6.51
N CYS A 48 -5.30 -1.82 5.80
CA CYS A 48 -6.57 -2.51 6.00
C CYS A 48 -6.69 -3.03 7.44
N GLY A 49 -5.64 -3.66 7.98
CA GLY A 49 -5.62 -4.11 9.38
C GLY A 49 -5.77 -2.97 10.38
N LEU A 50 -5.14 -1.82 10.12
CA LEU A 50 -5.30 -0.60 10.92
C LEU A 50 -6.75 -0.10 10.89
N SER A 51 -7.37 -0.06 9.71
CA SER A 51 -8.78 0.31 9.54
C SER A 51 -9.72 -0.60 10.34
N ASP A 52 -9.45 -1.90 10.36
CA ASP A 52 -10.27 -2.87 11.08
C ASP A 52 -10.18 -2.68 12.61
N TYR A 53 -9.04 -2.19 13.12
CA TYR A 53 -8.78 -2.06 14.56
C TYR A 53 -9.10 -0.68 15.15
N VAL A 54 -8.73 0.40 14.45
CA VAL A 54 -8.88 1.80 14.92
C VAL A 54 -9.78 2.65 14.01
N GLY A 55 -10.37 2.06 12.97
CA GLY A 55 -11.24 2.78 12.03
C GLY A 55 -10.46 3.61 11.01
N SER A 56 -11.20 4.38 10.20
CA SER A 56 -10.65 5.16 9.09
C SER A 56 -9.74 6.30 9.54
N ASP A 57 -9.90 6.81 10.76
CA ASP A 57 -9.11 7.96 11.25
C ASP A 57 -7.62 7.61 11.34
N GLY A 58 -7.29 6.42 11.85
CA GLY A 58 -5.90 5.95 11.89
C GLY A 58 -5.28 5.78 10.50
N VAL A 59 -6.08 5.39 9.50
CA VAL A 59 -5.64 5.32 8.10
C VAL A 59 -5.35 6.73 7.57
N TRP A 60 -6.24 7.69 7.82
CA TRP A 60 -6.05 9.07 7.40
C TRP A 60 -4.84 9.72 8.05
N ASP A 61 -4.57 9.42 9.32
CA ASP A 61 -3.38 9.90 10.03
C ASP A 61 -2.10 9.46 9.32
N VAL A 62 -2.01 8.19 8.90
CA VAL A 62 -0.87 7.69 8.12
C VAL A 62 -0.78 8.40 6.77
N LEU A 63 -1.87 8.44 6.00
CA LEU A 63 -1.88 9.01 4.66
C LEU A 63 -1.59 10.52 4.65
N ALA A 64 -1.97 11.24 5.68
CA ALA A 64 -1.72 12.68 5.83
C ALA A 64 -0.23 13.02 6.02
N THR A 65 0.61 12.05 6.41
CA THR A 65 2.06 12.25 6.53
C THR A 65 2.78 12.22 5.18
N LEU A 66 2.16 11.65 4.15
CA LEU A 66 2.76 11.47 2.84
C LEU A 66 2.72 12.79 2.06
N ASP A 67 3.76 13.04 1.26
CA ASP A 67 3.68 14.15 0.31
C ASP A 67 2.68 13.83 -0.80
N ARG A 68 2.28 14.86 -1.56
CA ARG A 68 1.28 14.72 -2.63
C ARG A 68 1.63 13.64 -3.65
N ARG A 69 2.92 13.51 -4.03
CA ARG A 69 3.37 12.55 -5.04
C ARG A 69 3.25 11.13 -4.49
N GLN A 70 3.74 10.92 -3.27
CA GLN A 70 3.64 9.64 -2.56
C GLN A 70 2.19 9.20 -2.37
N LEU A 71 1.34 10.12 -1.90
CA LEU A 71 -0.08 9.85 -1.67
C LEU A 71 -0.79 9.44 -2.97
N LEU A 72 -0.60 10.19 -4.06
CA LEU A 72 -1.27 9.89 -5.34
C LEU A 72 -0.80 8.58 -5.94
N THR A 73 0.51 8.31 -5.89
CA THR A 73 1.06 7.06 -6.42
C THR A 73 0.60 5.86 -5.60
N PHE A 74 0.67 5.94 -4.28
CA PHE A 74 0.24 4.85 -3.41
C PHE A 74 -1.28 4.60 -3.50
N ALA A 75 -2.09 5.66 -3.57
CA ALA A 75 -3.54 5.52 -3.76
C ALA A 75 -3.88 4.86 -5.09
N THR A 76 -3.18 5.23 -6.17
CA THR A 76 -3.38 4.62 -7.50
C THR A 76 -3.02 3.14 -7.49
N PHE A 77 -1.90 2.79 -6.86
CA PHE A 77 -1.50 1.41 -6.64
C PHE A 77 -2.57 0.64 -5.85
N ALA A 78 -3.03 1.18 -4.71
CA ALA A 78 -4.02 0.54 -3.86
C ALA A 78 -5.34 0.27 -4.59
N VAL A 79 -5.82 1.23 -5.39
CA VAL A 79 -7.01 1.03 -6.25
C VAL A 79 -6.79 -0.08 -7.27
N GLY A 80 -5.61 -0.13 -7.90
CA GLY A 80 -5.24 -1.18 -8.86
C GLY A 80 -5.21 -2.58 -8.22
N GLU A 81 -4.67 -2.71 -7.01
CA GLU A 81 -4.63 -3.97 -6.28
C GLU A 81 -6.04 -4.43 -5.86
N LEU A 82 -6.86 -3.52 -5.34
CA LEU A 82 -8.24 -3.83 -4.95
C LEU A 82 -9.10 -4.24 -6.16
N ALA A 83 -8.91 -3.57 -7.31
CA ALA A 83 -9.61 -3.94 -8.54
C ALA A 83 -9.25 -5.34 -9.04
N GLN A 84 -8.00 -5.78 -8.84
CA GLN A 84 -7.57 -7.14 -9.18
C GLN A 84 -8.17 -8.20 -8.23
N THR A 85 -8.44 -7.84 -6.98
CA THR A 85 -9.09 -8.75 -6.02
C THR A 85 -10.60 -8.93 -6.26
N ASP A 86 -11.29 -7.93 -6.83
CA ASP A 86 -12.71 -8.02 -7.20
C ASP A 86 -12.94 -8.66 -8.58
N TYR A 87 -11.91 -8.70 -9.45
CA TYR A 87 -12.00 -9.36 -10.75
C TYR A 87 -11.83 -10.88 -10.60
N ALA A 88 -12.90 -11.56 -10.20
CA ALA A 88 -13.10 -12.98 -10.51
C ALA A 88 -13.89 -13.07 -11.82
N PRO A 89 -13.26 -13.36 -12.99
CA PRO A 89 -14.03 -13.76 -14.16
C PRO A 89 -14.67 -15.10 -13.81
N GLY A 90 -15.94 -15.06 -13.42
CA GLY A 90 -16.74 -16.25 -13.14
C GLY A 90 -16.68 -17.20 -14.35
N GLY A 91 -16.23 -18.42 -14.09
CA GLY A 91 -16.47 -19.56 -14.96
C GLY A 91 -17.91 -20.05 -14.87
#